data_AF-A0A263HCU6-F1
#
_entry.id   AF-A0A263HCU6-F1
#
_cell.length_a   1.000
_cell.length_b   1.000
_cell.length_c   1.000
_cell.angle_alpha   90.00
_cell.angle_beta   90.00
_cell.angle_gamma   90.00
#
_symmetry.space_group_name_H-M   'P 1'
#
loop_
_entity.id
_entity.type
_entity.pdbx_description
1 polymer ?
#
loop_
_entity_poly.entity_id
_entity_poly.type
_entity_poly.pdbx_seq_one_letter_code
_entity_poly.pdbx_strand_id
1 'polypeptide(L)'
;MNKLLISFYRWLGFIVLIVAIFLSTLLVFAYFHPAFAQYGKLSPEAQLAYDEEMARIEWISRKGDIPPPPTQADVDYMQKYTEQLQAQYDKERK
;
A
#
# COMPACT_ATOMS: atom_id res chain seq x y z
N MET A 1 2.56 10.17 -66.76
CA MET A 1 2.06 9.57 -65.50
C MET A 1 2.75 10.27 -64.34
N ASN A 2 1.95 10.97 -63.52
CA ASN A 2 2.41 12.00 -62.58
C ASN A 2 3.24 11.43 -61.43
N LYS A 3 4.56 11.58 -61.50
CA LYS A 3 5.50 11.27 -60.42
C LYS A 3 5.12 11.94 -59.08
N LEU A 4 4.49 13.12 -59.15
CA LEU A 4 3.93 13.84 -58.01
C LEU A 4 2.82 13.06 -57.29
N LEU A 5 1.89 12.46 -58.04
CA LEU A 5 0.81 11.65 -57.47
C LEU A 5 1.37 10.40 -56.78
N ILE A 6 2.33 9.73 -57.41
CA ILE A 6 2.98 8.53 -56.83
C ILE A 6 3.75 8.88 -55.55
N SER A 7 4.46 10.01 -55.54
CA SER A 7 5.19 10.49 -54.37
C SER A 7 4.24 10.85 -53.22
N PHE A 8 3.10 11.47 -53.53
CA PHE A 8 2.05 11.79 -52.56
C PHE A 8 1.44 10.52 -51.93
N TYR A 9 1.07 9.51 -52.74
CA TYR A 9 0.52 8.25 -52.22
C TYR A 9 1.53 7.46 -51.38
N ARG A 10 2.84 7.53 -51.70
CA ARG A 10 3.88 6.91 -50.86
C ARG A 10 3.96 7.58 -49.49
N TRP A 11 3.89 8.91 -49.43
CA TRP A 11 3.88 9.66 -48.18
C TRP A 11 2.61 9.37 -47.36
N LEU A 12 1.46 9.35 -48.02
CA LEU A 12 0.18 9.04 -47.38
C LEU A 12 0.18 7.62 -46.79
N GLY A 13 0.69 6.64 -47.55
CA GLY A 13 0.84 5.26 -47.08
C GLY A 13 1.78 5.13 -45.89
N PHE A 14 2.86 5.92 -45.84
CA PHE A 14 3.78 5.95 -44.70
C PHE A 14 3.12 6.50 -43.43
N ILE A 15 2.32 7.55 -43.56
CA ILE A 15 1.55 8.12 -42.43
C ILE A 15 0.54 7.09 -41.91
N VAL A 16 -0.19 6.43 -42.80
CA VAL A 16 -1.16 5.39 -42.41
C VAL A 16 -0.46 4.22 -41.71
N LEU A 17 0.73 3.82 -42.17
CA LEU A 17 1.53 2.78 -41.53
C LEU A 17 1.92 3.15 -40.09
N ILE A 18 2.40 4.39 -39.88
CA ILE A 18 2.75 4.88 -38.54
C ILE A 18 1.54 4.87 -37.61
N VAL A 19 0.39 5.37 -38.09
CA VAL A 19 -0.85 5.40 -37.30
C VAL A 19 -1.31 3.98 -36.95
N ALA A 20 -1.23 3.04 -37.90
CA ALA A 20 -1.58 1.65 -37.66
C ALA A 20 -0.67 0.98 -36.61
N ILE A 21 0.64 1.27 -36.64
CA ILE A 21 1.58 0.81 -35.62
C ILE A 21 1.24 1.40 -34.25
N PHE A 22 0.97 2.70 -34.16
CA PHE A 22 0.58 3.33 -32.90
C PHE A 22 -0.70 2.72 -32.31
N LEU A 23 -1.72 2.53 -33.14
CA LEU A 23 -2.98 1.92 -32.72
C LEU A 23 -2.81 0.46 -32.30
N SER A 24 -2.02 -0.33 -33.02
CA SER A 24 -1.76 -1.73 -32.63
C SER A 24 -1.00 -1.82 -31.31
N THR A 25 -0.02 -0.94 -31.10
CA THR A 25 0.74 -0.89 -29.85
C THR A 25 -0.15 -0.49 -28.66
N LEU A 26 -1.06 0.48 -28.86
CA LEU A 26 -2.04 0.87 -27.85
C LEU A 26 -3.03 -0.25 -27.51
N LEU A 27 -3.50 -0.99 -28.52
CA LEU A 27 -4.41 -2.13 -28.31
C LEU A 27 -3.73 -3.26 -27.52
N VAL A 28 -2.48 -3.58 -27.86
CA VAL A 28 -1.66 -4.53 -27.11
C VAL A 28 -1.51 -4.06 -25.67
N PHE A 29 -1.12 -2.79 -25.46
CA PHE A 29 -0.97 -2.24 -24.12
C PHE A 29 -2.27 -2.30 -23.32
N ALA A 30 -3.41 -1.91 -23.90
CA ALA A 30 -4.71 -1.95 -23.25
C ALA A 30 -5.15 -3.39 -22.89
N TYR A 31 -4.85 -4.36 -23.75
CA TYR A 31 -5.15 -5.77 -23.48
C TYR A 31 -4.32 -6.33 -22.32
N PHE A 32 -3.04 -5.96 -22.22
CA PHE A 32 -2.14 -6.46 -21.17
C PHE A 32 -2.13 -5.61 -19.89
N HIS A 33 -2.59 -4.36 -19.93
CA HIS A 33 -2.69 -3.47 -18.76
C HIS A 33 -3.43 -4.07 -17.55
N PRO A 34 -4.59 -4.73 -17.70
CA PRO A 34 -5.26 -5.34 -16.55
C PRO A 34 -4.47 -6.50 -15.92
N ALA A 35 -3.64 -7.20 -16.70
CA ALA A 35 -2.73 -8.22 -16.17
C ALA A 35 -1.60 -7.58 -15.35
N PHE A 36 -1.03 -6.46 -15.82
CA PHE A 36 0.03 -5.72 -15.11
C PHE A 36 -0.43 -4.96 -13.87
N ALA A 37 -1.69 -4.54 -13.81
CA ALA A 37 -2.26 -3.87 -12.64
C ALA A 37 -2.30 -4.75 -11.37
N GLN A 38 -2.13 -6.07 -11.51
CA GLN A 38 -2.09 -7.02 -10.39
C GLN A 38 -0.66 -7.28 -9.89
N TYR A 39 0.35 -7.25 -10.77
CA TYR A 39 1.74 -7.53 -10.40
C TYR A 39 2.38 -6.43 -9.54
N GLY A 40 1.79 -5.23 -9.48
CA GLY A 40 2.24 -4.14 -8.60
C GLY A 40 1.56 -4.08 -7.24
N LYS A 41 0.57 -4.95 -6.96
CA LYS A 41 -0.14 -4.97 -5.68
C LYS A 41 0.49 -6.02 -4.78
N LEU A 42 1.02 -5.59 -3.63
CA LEU A 42 1.37 -6.50 -2.53
C LEU A 42 0.16 -7.38 -2.22
N SER A 43 0.40 -8.65 -1.85
CA SER A 43 -0.68 -9.49 -1.35
C SER A 43 -1.33 -8.79 -0.14
N PRO A 44 -2.63 -9.02 0.14
CA PRO A 44 -3.29 -8.37 1.27
C PRO A 44 -2.53 -8.53 2.60
N GLU A 45 -1.91 -9.69 2.80
CA GLU A 45 -1.07 -10.00 3.96
C GLU A 45 0.25 -9.20 3.97
N ALA A 46 0.90 -9.08 2.81
CA ALA A 46 2.14 -8.32 2.69
C ALA A 46 1.90 -6.80 2.83
N GLN A 47 0.73 -6.31 2.40
CA GLN A 47 0.31 -4.93 2.63
C GLN A 47 0.04 -4.68 4.11
N LEU A 48 -0.69 -5.58 4.79
CA LEU A 48 -0.95 -5.47 6.22
C LEU A 48 0.34 -5.43 7.04
N ALA A 49 1.29 -6.35 6.76
CA ALA A 49 2.57 -6.39 7.46
C ALA A 49 3.39 -5.11 7.24
N TYR A 50 3.34 -4.55 6.02
CA TYR A 50 3.98 -3.26 5.72
C TYR A 50 3.33 -2.11 6.50
N ASP A 51 2.01 -2.05 6.53
CA ASP A 51 1.27 -0.99 7.23
C ASP A 51 1.50 -1.05 8.74
N GLU A 52 1.54 -2.26 9.33
CA GLU A 52 1.87 -2.47 10.74
C GLU A 52 3.29 -1.99 11.10
N GLU A 53 4.28 -2.30 10.26
CA GLU A 53 5.66 -1.88 10.48
C GLU A 53 5.80 -0.36 10.35
N MET A 54 5.14 0.25 9.36
CA MET A 54 5.11 1.71 9.21
C MET A 54 4.45 2.39 10.41
N ALA A 55 3.35 1.85 10.92
CA ALA A 55 2.69 2.37 12.12
C ALA A 55 3.58 2.24 13.36
N ARG A 56 4.33 1.15 13.49
CA ARG A 56 5.32 0.97 14.56
C ARG A 56 6.43 2.02 14.47
N ILE A 57 7.02 2.22 13.30
CA ILE A 57 8.08 3.21 13.08
C ILE A 57 7.57 4.62 13.41
N GLU A 58 6.35 4.95 12.98
CA GLU A 58 5.71 6.23 13.28
C GLU A 58 5.48 6.41 14.79
N TRP A 59 5.01 5.36 15.47
CA TRP A 59 4.84 5.37 16.92
C TRP A 59 6.16 5.60 17.65
N ILE A 60 7.21 4.83 17.30
CA ILE A 60 8.56 4.96 17.86
C ILE A 60 9.11 6.37 17.62
N SER A 61 8.93 6.90 16.41
CA SER A 61 9.36 8.26 16.07
C SER A 61 8.70 9.32 16.96
N ARG A 62 7.41 9.14 17.31
CA ARG A 62 6.64 10.11 18.11
C ARG A 62 6.78 9.92 19.62
N LYS A 63 6.98 8.69 20.08
CA LYS A 63 6.88 8.30 21.50
C LYS A 63 8.18 7.74 22.10
N GLY A 64 9.19 7.49 21.26
CA GLY A 64 10.37 6.75 21.64
C GLY A 64 10.14 5.24 21.58
N ASP A 65 11.23 4.49 21.40
CA ASP A 65 11.22 3.03 21.27
C ASP A 65 10.95 2.30 22.60
N ILE A 66 11.19 3.01 23.71
CA ILE A 66 11.06 2.48 25.06
C ILE A 66 10.01 3.34 25.78
N PRO A 67 8.90 2.75 26.27
CA PRO A 67 7.96 3.50 27.10
C PRO A 67 8.71 4.07 28.31
N PRO A 68 8.38 5.30 28.77
CA PRO A 68 9.02 5.86 29.94
C PRO A 68 8.86 4.90 31.12
N PRO A 69 9.86 4.83 32.03
CA PRO A 69 9.72 4.03 33.24
C PRO A 69 8.42 4.45 33.97
N PRO A 70 7.69 3.50 34.56
CA PRO A 70 6.43 3.79 35.24
C PRO A 70 6.67 4.85 36.31
N THR A 71 5.79 5.84 36.37
CA THR A 71 5.84 6.85 37.42
C THR A 71 5.40 6.23 38.75
N GLN A 72 5.73 6.88 39.87
CA GLN A 72 5.24 6.43 41.18
C GLN A 72 3.71 6.34 41.22
N ALA A 73 3.01 7.24 40.51
CA ALA A 73 1.55 7.22 40.41
C ALA A 73 1.04 5.97 39.68
N ASP A 74 1.75 5.51 38.64
CA ASP A 74 1.40 4.29 37.92
C ASP A 74 1.58 3.05 38.80
N VAL A 75 2.66 3.02 39.60
CA VAL A 75 2.93 1.94 40.56
C VAL A 75 1.85 1.92 41.65
N ASP A 76 1.51 3.07 42.22
CA ASP A 76 0.48 3.18 43.26
C ASP A 76 -0.90 2.78 42.72
N TYR A 77 -1.22 3.14 41.47
CA TYR A 77 -2.45 2.74 40.79
C TYR A 77 -2.51 1.21 40.63
N MET A 78 -1.45 0.61 40.10
CA MET A 78 -1.34 -0.84 39.89
C MET A 78 -1.50 -1.60 41.21
N GLN A 79 -0.89 -1.10 42.29
CA GLN A 79 -1.00 -1.72 43.60
C GLN A 79 -2.43 -1.68 44.14
N LYS A 80 -3.09 -0.51 44.09
CA LYS A 80 -4.50 -0.36 44.49
C LYS A 80 -5.45 -1.22 43.65
N TYR A 81 -5.21 -1.31 42.35
CA TYR A 81 -6.01 -2.13 41.46
C TYR A 81 -5.90 -3.62 41.80
N THR A 82 -4.69 -4.07 42.12
CA THR A 82 -4.44 -5.47 42.55
C THR A 82 -5.12 -5.77 43.88
N GLU A 83 -5.07 -4.84 44.84
CA GLU A 83 -5.77 -4.95 46.13
C GLU A 83 -7.30 -5.03 45.94
N GLN A 84 -7.86 -4.25 45.01
CA GLN A 84 -9.29 -4.31 44.69
C GLN A 84 -9.69 -5.64 44.05
N LEU A 85 -8.88 -6.15 43.12
CA LEU A 85 -9.09 -7.47 42.51
C LEU A 85 -9.06 -8.58 43.56
N GLN A 86 -8.09 -8.56 44.48
CA GLN A 86 -8.01 -9.54 45.55
C GLN A 86 -9.24 -9.46 46.47
N ALA A 87 -9.67 -8.25 46.83
CA ALA A 87 -10.87 -8.04 47.64
C ALA A 87 -12.17 -8.50 46.95
N GLN A 88 -12.23 -8.45 45.61
CA GLN A 88 -13.35 -9.02 44.85
C GLN A 88 -13.32 -10.55 44.87
N TYR A 89 -12.17 -11.15 44.61
CA TYR A 89 -11.99 -12.61 44.69
C TYR A 89 -12.33 -13.17 46.08
N ASP A 90 -11.91 -12.49 47.15
CA ASP A 90 -12.18 -12.91 48.52
C ASP A 90 -13.67 -12.76 48.90
N LYS A 91 -14.39 -11.83 48.27
CA LYS A 91 -15.85 -11.69 48.40
C LYS A 91 -16.61 -12.76 47.63
N GLU A 92 -16.12 -13.17 46.46
CA GLU A 92 -16.75 -14.22 45.65
C GLU A 92 -16.50 -15.64 46.20
N ARG A 93 -15.51 -15.83 47.07
CA ARG A 93 -15.23 -17.11 47.75
C ARG A 93 -15.97 -17.31 49.09
N LYS A 94 -16.82 -16.38 49.52
CA LYS A 94 -17.65 -16.47 50.74
C LYS A 94 -19.13 -16.49 50.39
#